data_AF-A0A443RW46-F1
#
_entry.id   AF-A0A443RW46-F1
#
_cell.length_a   1.000
_cell.length_b   1.000
_cell.length_c   1.000
_cell.angle_alpha   90.00
_cell.angle_beta   90.00
_cell.angle_gamma   90.00
#
_symmetry.space_group_name_H-M   'P 1'
#
loop_
_entity.id
_entity.type
_entity.pdbx_description
1 polymer ?
#
loop_
_entity_poly.entity_id
_entity_poly.type
_entity_poly.pdbx_seq_one_letter_code
_entity_poly.pdbx_strand_id
1 'polypeptide(L)' 'EWTDEFLTWNPEEFDNFSSFRIPCEKIWLPDIVLYNSFGMNKVL' A
#
# COMPACT_ATOMS: atom_id res chain seq x y z
N GLU A 1 -7.54 0.73 3.79
CA GLU A 1 -7.11 1.39 2.54
C GLU A 1 -6.21 2.56 2.92
N TRP A 2 -5.22 2.89 2.09
CA TRP A 2 -4.31 4.02 2.29
C TRP A 2 -4.18 4.82 1.00
N THR A 3 -3.83 6.11 1.12
CA THR A 3 -3.54 7.00 -0.01
C THR A 3 -2.04 7.31 0.00
N ASP A 4 -1.39 7.20 -1.16
CA ASP A 4 0.00 7.61 -1.35
C ASP A 4 0.03 8.92 -2.14
N GLU A 5 0.43 10.01 -1.48
CA GLU A 5 0.45 11.36 -2.06
C GLU A 5 1.54 11.57 -3.11
N PHE A 6 2.44 10.60 -3.30
CA PHE A 6 3.44 10.60 -4.36
C PHE A 6 3.05 9.77 -5.58
N LEU A 7 2.00 8.94 -5.48
CA LEU A 7 1.48 8.13 -6.59
C LEU A 7 0.28 8.82 -7.26
N THR A 8 0.48 10.07 -7.65
CA THR A 8 -0.54 10.93 -8.30
C THR A 8 0.00 11.46 -9.62
N TRP A 9 -0.89 11.60 -10.60
CA TRP A 9 -0.61 12.16 -11.91
C TRP A 9 -1.86 12.84 -12.48
N ASN A 10 -1.67 13.72 -13.46
CA ASN A 10 -2.77 14.28 -14.25
C ASN A 10 -3.16 13.29 -15.36
N PRO A 11 -4.37 12.69 -15.37
CA PRO A 11 -4.75 11.70 -16.37
C PRO A 11 -4.69 12.22 -17.81
N GLU A 12 -4.96 13.51 -18.04
CA GLU A 12 -4.95 14.12 -19.38
C GLU A 12 -3.56 14.07 -20.05
N GLU A 13 -2.49 14.03 -19.25
CA GLU A 13 -1.11 13.89 -19.75
C GLU A 13 -0.76 12.45 -20.13
N PHE A 14 -1.60 11.48 -19.78
CA PHE A 14 -1.39 10.05 -19.98
C PHE A 14 -2.60 9.39 -20.64
N ASP A 15 -3.17 10.00 -21.68
CA ASP A 15 -4.29 9.43 -22.46
C ASP A 15 -5.54 9.10 -21.61
N ASN A 16 -5.84 9.97 -20.64
CA ASN A 16 -6.91 9.80 -19.65
C ASN A 16 -6.81 8.51 -18.82
N PHE A 17 -5.59 8.00 -18.66
CA PHE A 17 -5.32 6.83 -17.85
C PHE A 17 -5.55 7.13 -16.37
N SER A 18 -6.57 6.51 -15.77
CA SER A 18 -7.04 6.84 -14.42
C SER A 18 -6.64 5.83 -13.34
N SER A 19 -6.23 4.62 -13.72
CA SER A 19 -5.83 3.59 -12.76
C SER A 19 -4.97 2.50 -13.40
N PHE A 20 -4.10 1.89 -12.58
CA PHE A 20 -3.28 0.76 -12.99
C PHE A 20 -2.96 -0.16 -11.82
N ARG A 21 -2.40 -1.33 -12.14
CA ARG A 21 -1.87 -2.27 -11.15
C ARG A 21 -0.35 -2.25 -11.20
N ILE A 22 0.26 -2.12 -10.04
CA ILE A 22 1.71 -2.19 -9.85
C ILE A 22 2.03 -3.29 -8.84
N PRO A 23 3.13 -4.05 -9.01
CA PRO A 23 3.60 -4.98 -7.99
C PRO A 23 3.88 -4.25 -6.67
N CYS A 24 3.51 -4.84 -5.55
CA CYS A 24 3.60 -4.19 -4.25
C CYS A 24 5.04 -3.94 -3.80
N GLU A 25 6.01 -4.69 -4.33
CA GLU A 25 7.45 -4.53 -4.07
C GLU A 25 8.03 -3.24 -4.69
N LYS A 26 7.25 -2.52 -5.51
CA LYS A 26 7.66 -1.27 -6.16
C LYS A 26 7.18 -0.01 -5.44
N ILE A 27 6.35 -0.15 -4.42
CA ILE A 27 5.75 0.96 -3.69
C ILE A 27 5.98 0.79 -2.19
N TRP A 28 5.84 1.87 -1.44
CA TRP A 28 5.79 1.77 0.01
C TRP A 28 4.50 1.07 0.45
N LEU A 29 4.63 0.21 1.46
CA LEU A 29 3.52 -0.49 2.09
C LEU A 29 3.53 -0.17 3.58
N PRO A 30 2.35 0.02 4.22
CA PRO A 30 2.30 0.16 5.66
C PRO A 30 2.69 -1.15 6.35
N ASP A 31 3.54 -1.07 7.36
CA ASP A 31 3.87 -2.20 8.23
C ASP A 31 2.67 -2.52 9.12
N ILE A 32 2.03 -3.68 8.90
CA ILE A 32 0.87 -4.12 9.68
C ILE A 32 1.29 -5.29 10.58
N VAL A 33 1.15 -5.11 11.89
CA VAL A 33 1.50 -6.12 12.91
C VAL A 33 0.27 -6.51 13.72
N LEU A 34 0.03 -7.82 13.87
CA LEU A 34 -1.00 -8.36 14.74
C LEU A 34 -0.43 -8.59 16.15
N TYR A 35 -0.93 -7.83 17.13
CA TYR A 35 -0.45 -7.93 18.51
C TYR A 35 -1.16 -9.01 19.33
N ASN A 36 -2.44 -9.27 19.03
CA ASN A 36 -3.29 -10.18 19.80
C ASN A 36 -3.78 -11.31 18.91
N SER A 37 -2.91 -12.27 18.60
CA SER A 37 -3.36 -13.55 18.05
C SER A 37 -3.46 -14.57 19.19
N PHE A 38 -4.56 -15.31 19.23
CA PHE A 38 -4.78 -16.41 20.18
C PHE A 38 -3.81 -17.55 19.83
N GLY A 39 -2.55 -17.42 20.25
CA GLY A 39 -1.46 -18.31 19.86
C GLY A 39 -0.07 -17.68 19.86
N MET A 40 0.04 -16.34 19.79
CA MET A 40 1.32 -15.66 20.01
C MET A 40 1.58 -15.53 21.51
N ASN A 41 2.19 -16.55 22.11
CA ASN A 41 2.98 -16.35 23.32
C ASN A 41 4.17 -15.45 22.93
N LYS A 42 4.00 -14.13 23.10
CA LYS A 42 5.12 -13.20 23.06
C LYS A 42 5.98 -13.52 24.27
N VAL A 43 7.01 -14.35 24.08
CA VAL A 43 8.19 -14.29 24.94
C VAL A 43 8.79 -12.92 24.63
N LEU A 44 8.49 -11.94 25.48
CA LEU A 44 9.38 -10.81 25.68
C LEU A 44 10.55 -11.28 26.52
#